data_AF-A0A2N2ZIW8-F1
#
_entry.id   AF-A0A2N2ZIW8-F1
#
_cell.length_a   1.000
_cell.length_b   1.000
_cell.length_c   1.000
_cell.angle_alpha   90.00
_cell.angle_beta   90.00
_cell.angle_gamma   90.00
#
_symmetry.space_group_name_H-M   'P 1'
#
loop_
_entity.id
_entity.type
_entity.pdbx_description
1 polymer ?
#
loop_
_entity_poly.entity_id
_entity_poly.type
_entity_poly.pdbx_seq_one_letter_code
_entity_poly.pdbx_strand_id
1 'polypeptide(L)'
;MFQKDTLYITDSVSCRYLIVDLPVTHFNRDISADSLWSSTTKSLAPYPMGSSSKVQNSPNLLLSGIILTFLIILIIFSRELISALPAVFKSIFSLKNHYKLEERLSLSNMRNIVFVISLIYFPVIITIMADNFISSEFGIYPPFFLILFFLSLIAIGVAKKLIFKLLSWLNRDKYTFASLEKTGFNHVIVAAIVTFPSLLAKLFNPELTEETLIYAMAFSILPIYILYIFRSYQIIIGNRFSPFFYILYLCGAEILPIVLLAHFILSL
;
A
#
# COMPACT_ATOMS: atom_id res chain seq x y z
N MET A 1 -0.69 15.74 -44.14
CA MET A 1 0.04 16.40 -45.25
C MET A 1 0.61 17.69 -44.66
N PHE A 2 1.92 17.94 -44.78
CA PHE A 2 2.54 19.18 -44.29
C PHE A 2 2.60 20.20 -45.43
N GLN A 3 2.24 21.44 -45.17
CA GLN A 3 2.39 22.54 -46.11
C GLN A 3 3.71 23.25 -45.82
N LYS A 4 4.56 23.36 -46.84
CA LYS A 4 5.81 24.12 -46.81
C LYS A 4 5.51 25.59 -47.04
N ASP A 5 5.65 26.41 -46.01
CA ASP A 5 5.60 27.87 -46.14
C ASP A 5 6.96 28.49 -45.83
N THR A 6 7.21 29.67 -46.39
CA THR A 6 8.44 30.45 -46.19
C THR A 6 8.13 31.68 -45.36
N LEU A 7 8.82 31.82 -44.23
CA LEU A 7 8.69 32.99 -43.36
C LEU A 7 9.86 33.91 -43.63
N TYR A 8 9.57 35.12 -44.12
CA TYR A 8 10.55 36.16 -44.39
C TYR A 8 10.68 37.06 -43.16
N ILE A 9 11.89 37.13 -42.61
CA ILE A 9 12.26 38.06 -41.54
C ILE A 9 13.08 39.16 -42.19
N THR A 10 12.51 40.35 -42.25
CA THR A 10 13.15 41.55 -42.78
C THR A 10 13.57 42.46 -41.64
N ASP A 11 14.80 42.97 -41.71
CA ASP A 11 15.28 44.13 -40.97
C ASP A 11 15.77 45.17 -42.00
N SER A 12 15.95 46.41 -41.55
CA SER A 12 16.45 47.58 -42.28
C SER A 12 17.70 47.33 -43.13
N VAL A 13 18.48 46.28 -42.85
CA VAL A 13 19.74 45.96 -43.54
C VAL A 13 19.78 44.54 -44.12
N SER A 14 18.82 43.65 -43.81
CA SER A 14 18.84 42.29 -44.36
C SER A 14 17.48 41.60 -44.37
N CYS A 15 17.26 40.76 -45.39
CA CYS A 15 16.10 39.87 -45.47
C CYS A 15 16.60 38.42 -45.42
N ARG A 16 16.14 37.66 -44.43
CA ARG A 16 16.40 36.23 -44.30
C ARG A 16 15.09 35.47 -44.36
N TYR A 17 15.10 34.24 -44.87
CA TYR A 17 13.92 33.40 -44.89
C TYR A 17 14.18 32.08 -44.15
N LEU A 18 13.13 31.58 -43.49
CA LEU A 18 13.10 30.27 -42.85
C LEU A 18 11.99 29.46 -43.51
N ILE A 19 12.30 28.22 -43.87
CA ILE A 19 11.31 27.27 -44.40
C ILE A 19 10.70 26.56 -43.19
N VAL A 20 9.38 26.62 -43.04
CA VAL A 20 8.66 25.99 -41.94
C VAL A 20 7.64 25.01 -42.51
N ASP A 21 7.69 23.77 -42.03
CA ASP A 21 6.71 22.73 -42.34
C ASP A 21 5.56 22.81 -41.32
N LEU A 22 4.40 23.33 -41.75
CA LEU A 22 3.21 23.46 -40.89
C LEU A 22 2.22 22.31 -41.13
N PRO A 23 1.62 21.72 -40.08
CA PRO A 23 0.57 20.72 -40.24
C PRO A 23 -0.69 21.37 -40.82
N VAL A 24 -1.21 20.81 -41.92
CA VAL A 24 -2.44 21.31 -42.57
C VAL A 24 -3.62 21.11 -41.62
N THR A 25 -4.06 22.19 -40.99
CA THR A 25 -5.34 22.25 -40.27
C THR A 25 -6.39 22.79 -41.24
N HIS A 26 -7.41 21.98 -41.53
CA HIS A 26 -8.56 22.40 -42.34
C HIS A 26 -9.41 23.40 -41.52
N PHE A 27 -9.16 24.70 -41.67
CA PHE A 27 -10.05 25.73 -41.14
C PHE A 27 -10.24 26.90 -42.12
N ASN A 28 -11.44 27.48 -42.01
CA ASN A 28 -12.14 28.37 -42.95
C ASN A 28 -11.30 29.46 -43.60
N ARG A 29 -11.63 29.76 -44.87
CA ARG A 29 -11.15 30.94 -45.60
C ARG A 29 -11.65 32.22 -44.91
N ASP A 30 -10.78 32.87 -44.16
CA ASP A 30 -10.97 34.26 -43.81
C ASP A 30 -10.71 35.12 -45.06
N ILE A 31 -11.74 35.86 -45.48
CA ILE A 31 -11.66 36.80 -46.58
C ILE A 31 -11.14 38.12 -46.01
N SER A 32 -9.82 38.21 -45.83
CA SER A 32 -9.15 39.47 -45.52
C SER A 32 -8.77 40.20 -46.83
N ALA A 33 -8.72 41.54 -46.78
CA ALA A 33 -8.39 42.40 -47.92
C ALA A 33 -7.01 42.08 -48.56
N ASP A 34 -6.16 41.38 -47.83
CA ASP A 34 -4.83 40.91 -48.26
C ASP A 34 -4.90 39.83 -49.36
N SER A 35 -6.06 39.17 -49.56
CA SER A 35 -6.25 38.18 -50.63
C SER A 35 -6.17 38.77 -52.04
N LEU A 36 -6.29 40.09 -52.19
CA LEU A 36 -6.20 40.79 -53.48
C LEU A 36 -4.76 40.92 -53.99
N TRP A 37 -3.77 40.82 -53.11
CA TRP A 37 -2.36 41.09 -53.43
C TRP A 37 -1.49 39.84 -53.46
N SER A 38 -2.09 38.64 -53.41
CA SER A 38 -1.39 37.34 -53.32
C SER A 38 -0.39 37.23 -52.16
N SER A 39 -0.43 38.17 -51.21
CA SER A 39 0.43 38.22 -50.03
C SER A 39 -0.42 37.95 -48.79
N THR A 40 -0.39 36.73 -48.29
CA THR A 40 -1.09 36.36 -47.05
C THR A 40 -0.22 36.71 -45.84
N THR A 41 -0.51 37.83 -45.18
CA THR A 41 0.05 38.16 -43.86
C THR A 41 -0.73 37.40 -42.79
N LYS A 42 -0.29 36.17 -42.45
CA LYS A 42 -0.84 35.42 -41.31
C LYS A 42 -0.14 35.83 -40.02
N SER A 43 -0.82 36.60 -39.17
CA SER A 43 -0.37 36.78 -37.79
C SER A 43 -0.63 35.49 -37.01
N LEU A 44 0.38 34.64 -36.88
CA LEU A 44 0.34 33.53 -35.95
C LEU A 44 0.49 34.10 -34.54
N ALA A 45 -0.60 34.16 -33.77
CA ALA A 45 -0.49 34.31 -32.33
C ALA A 45 0.42 33.18 -31.83
N PRO A 46 1.40 33.46 -30.94
CA PRO A 46 2.27 32.42 -30.42
C PRO A 46 1.39 31.31 -29.87
N TYR A 47 1.52 30.12 -30.47
CA TYR A 47 0.94 28.91 -29.89
C TYR A 47 1.44 28.90 -28.45
N PRO A 48 0.57 28.84 -27.42
CA PRO A 48 1.06 28.66 -26.07
C PRO A 48 1.89 27.39 -26.13
N MET A 49 3.23 27.54 -26.01
CA MET A 49 4.15 26.42 -25.89
C MET A 49 3.47 25.50 -24.90
N GLY A 50 3.06 24.32 -25.39
CA GLY A 50 2.14 23.45 -24.69
C GLY A 50 2.56 23.47 -23.25
N SER A 51 1.70 24.05 -22.41
CA SER A 51 1.87 23.90 -20.98
C SER A 51 1.90 22.40 -20.83
N SER A 52 3.09 21.84 -20.66
CA SER A 52 3.23 20.54 -20.06
C SER A 52 2.47 20.77 -18.78
N SER A 53 1.22 20.31 -18.78
CA SER A 53 0.43 20.20 -17.59
C SER A 53 1.23 19.20 -16.78
N LYS A 54 2.25 19.72 -16.06
CA LYS A 54 2.53 19.27 -14.72
C LYS A 54 1.15 19.32 -14.10
N VAL A 55 0.49 18.17 -14.11
CA VAL A 55 -0.69 17.93 -13.31
C VAL A 55 -0.22 18.38 -11.95
N GLN A 56 -0.67 19.58 -11.59
CA GLN A 56 -0.31 20.19 -10.34
C GLN A 56 -1.14 19.35 -9.37
N ASN A 57 -0.54 18.24 -8.93
CA ASN A 57 -1.12 17.31 -7.98
C ASN A 57 -1.48 18.15 -6.77
N SER A 58 -2.72 18.61 -6.70
CA SER A 58 -3.26 19.22 -5.51
C SER A 58 -3.02 18.22 -4.40
N PRO A 59 -2.27 18.57 -3.35
CA PRO A 59 -1.96 17.61 -2.29
C PRO A 59 -3.29 17.07 -1.76
N ASN A 60 -3.44 15.74 -1.78
CA ASN A 60 -4.63 15.07 -1.28
C ASN A 60 -4.73 15.31 0.23
N LEU A 61 -5.38 16.40 0.64
CA LEU A 61 -5.46 16.87 2.03
C LEU A 61 -5.97 15.75 2.96
N LEU A 62 -6.89 14.93 2.47
CA LEU A 62 -7.45 13.79 3.19
C LEU A 62 -6.36 12.71 3.44
N LEU A 63 -5.61 12.33 2.41
CA LEU A 63 -4.52 11.36 2.53
C LEU A 63 -3.42 11.87 3.48
N SER A 64 -2.99 13.11 3.28
CA SER A 64 -2.01 13.76 4.16
C SER A 64 -2.50 13.83 5.62
N GLY A 65 -3.78 14.12 5.84
CA GLY A 65 -4.39 14.14 7.18
C GLY A 65 -4.40 12.75 7.85
N ILE A 66 -4.73 11.69 7.11
CA ILE A 66 -4.67 10.31 7.63
C ILE A 66 -3.23 9.93 8.01
N ILE A 67 -2.27 10.22 7.13
CA ILE A 67 -0.85 9.91 7.37
C ILE A 67 -0.33 10.68 8.58
N LEU A 68 -0.64 11.98 8.68
CA LEU A 68 -0.26 12.81 9.82
C LEU A 68 -0.85 12.25 11.12
N THR A 69 -2.12 11.86 11.11
CA THR A 69 -2.79 11.25 12.28
C THR A 69 -2.10 9.96 12.69
N PHE A 70 -1.75 9.10 11.73
CA PHE A 70 -1.00 7.87 12.00
C PHE A 70 0.39 8.14 12.60
N LEU A 71 1.11 9.15 12.10
CA LEU A 71 2.40 9.57 12.67
C LEU A 71 2.25 10.11 14.09
N ILE A 72 1.22 10.90 14.37
CA ILE A 72 0.92 11.40 15.71
C ILE A 72 0.64 10.23 16.67
N ILE A 73 -0.15 9.25 16.24
CA ILE A 73 -0.41 8.02 17.01
C ILE A 73 0.90 7.29 17.29
N LEU A 74 1.78 7.11 16.29
CA LEU A 74 3.09 6.48 16.48
C LEU A 74 3.96 7.22 17.50
N ILE A 75 3.95 8.56 17.49
CA ILE A 75 4.72 9.38 18.45
C ILE A 75 4.15 9.22 19.86
N ILE A 76 2.83 9.32 20.03
CA ILE A 76 2.15 9.20 21.32
C ILE A 76 2.42 7.82 21.95
N PHE A 77 2.34 6.75 21.17
CA PHE A 77 2.52 5.37 21.63
C PHE A 77 3.95 4.84 21.43
N SER A 78 4.92 5.73 21.21
CA SER A 78 6.32 5.36 20.96
C SER A 78 6.94 4.62 22.16
N ARG A 79 6.54 4.98 23.39
CA ARG A 79 7.02 4.34 24.61
C ARG A 79 6.56 2.87 24.69
N GLU A 80 5.29 2.61 24.37
CA GLU A 80 4.68 1.29 24.34
C GLU A 80 5.34 0.41 23.27
N LEU A 81 5.59 0.98 22.08
CA LEU A 81 6.35 0.35 21.01
C LEU A 81 7.74 -0.09 21.53
N ILE A 82 8.58 0.85 21.96
CA ILE A 82 9.96 0.57 22.38
C ILE A 82 10.00 -0.46 23.52
N SER A 83 9.03 -0.40 24.44
CA SER A 83 8.98 -1.31 25.58
C SER A 83 8.50 -2.73 25.22
N ALA A 84 7.53 -2.87 24.31
CA ALA A 84 6.96 -4.16 23.94
C ALA A 84 7.82 -4.91 22.91
N LEU A 85 8.48 -4.19 21.99
CA LEU A 85 9.27 -4.77 20.89
C LEU A 85 10.28 -5.85 21.31
N PRO A 86 11.20 -5.62 22.27
CA PRO A 86 12.21 -6.62 22.62
C PRO A 86 11.57 -7.89 23.21
N ALA A 87 10.45 -7.75 23.92
CA ALA A 87 9.73 -8.90 24.48
C ALA A 87 9.01 -9.69 23.37
N VAL A 88 8.40 -9.00 22.41
CA VAL A 88 7.76 -9.60 21.23
C VAL A 88 8.79 -10.36 20.39
N PHE A 89 9.95 -9.75 20.08
CA PHE A 89 11.03 -10.44 19.36
C PHE A 89 11.53 -11.70 20.09
N LYS A 90 11.77 -11.61 21.40
CA LYS A 90 12.17 -12.77 22.22
C LYS A 90 11.10 -13.87 22.25
N SER A 91 9.82 -13.51 22.14
CA SER A 91 8.71 -14.46 22.14
C SER A 91 8.61 -15.27 20.85
N ILE A 92 9.07 -14.72 19.71
CA ILE A 92 9.08 -15.45 18.42
C ILE A 92 10.05 -16.62 18.47
N PHE A 93 11.18 -16.45 19.13
CA PHE A 93 12.22 -17.49 19.23
C PHE A 93 12.01 -18.46 20.38
N SER A 94 11.18 -18.13 21.39
CA SER A 94 10.92 -19.02 22.52
C SER A 94 9.47 -18.96 23.01
N LEU A 95 8.79 -20.10 22.95
CA LEU A 95 7.45 -20.29 23.51
C LEU A 95 7.39 -19.96 25.02
N LYS A 96 8.46 -20.27 25.76
CA LYS A 96 8.57 -19.92 27.18
C LYS A 96 8.53 -18.41 27.41
N ASN A 97 9.16 -17.64 26.51
CA ASN A 97 9.11 -16.17 26.58
C ASN A 97 7.74 -15.62 26.17
N HIS A 98 7.00 -16.33 25.30
CA HIS A 98 5.62 -15.99 24.99
C HIS A 98 4.71 -16.11 26.23
N TYR A 99 4.78 -17.22 26.97
CA TYR A 99 4.00 -17.35 28.21
C TYR A 99 4.37 -16.31 29.27
N LYS A 100 5.68 -16.03 29.45
CA LYS A 100 6.14 -14.95 30.36
C LYS A 100 5.63 -13.56 29.97
N LEU A 101 5.39 -13.33 28.68
CA LEU A 101 4.83 -12.08 28.18
C LEU A 101 3.36 -11.95 28.56
N GLU A 102 2.59 -13.04 28.49
CA GLU A 102 1.18 -13.06 28.90
C GLU A 102 0.98 -12.92 30.41
N GLU A 103 1.86 -13.52 31.22
CA GLU A 103 1.79 -13.40 32.69
C GLU A 103 1.94 -11.95 33.17
N ARG A 104 2.63 -11.09 32.39
CA ARG A 104 2.82 -9.67 32.71
C ARG A 104 1.73 -8.83 32.07
N LEU A 105 0.68 -8.54 32.83
CA LEU A 105 -0.52 -7.83 32.35
C LEU A 105 -0.20 -6.47 31.69
N SER A 106 0.75 -5.70 32.24
CA SER A 106 1.20 -4.43 31.63
C SER A 106 1.82 -4.64 30.26
N LEU A 107 2.67 -5.66 30.10
CA LEU A 107 3.37 -5.95 28.86
C LEU A 107 2.45 -6.57 27.81
N SER A 108 1.51 -7.42 28.23
CA SER A 108 0.44 -7.95 27.36
C SER A 108 -0.47 -6.83 26.83
N ASN A 109 -0.82 -5.84 27.67
CA ASN A 109 -1.59 -4.66 27.24
C ASN A 109 -0.80 -3.77 26.28
N MET A 110 0.46 -3.45 26.58
CA MET A 110 1.32 -2.69 25.67
C MET A 110 1.41 -3.38 24.30
N ARG A 111 1.60 -4.70 24.28
CA ARG A 111 1.59 -5.45 23.02
C ARG A 111 0.26 -5.34 22.28
N ASN A 112 -0.89 -5.45 22.96
CA ASN A 112 -2.18 -5.31 22.29
C ASN A 112 -2.34 -3.94 21.61
N ILE A 113 -1.85 -2.86 22.25
CA ILE A 113 -1.82 -1.52 21.65
C ILE A 113 -0.91 -1.52 20.41
N VAL A 114 0.30 -2.06 20.54
CA VAL A 114 1.26 -2.15 19.43
C VAL A 114 0.70 -2.98 18.27
N PHE A 115 -0.03 -4.06 18.54
CA PHE A 115 -0.72 -4.85 17.52
C PHE A 115 -1.73 -4.01 16.72
N VAL A 116 -2.54 -3.19 17.38
CA VAL A 116 -3.50 -2.31 16.69
C VAL A 116 -2.78 -1.30 15.80
N ILE A 117 -1.68 -0.71 16.30
CA ILE A 117 -0.83 0.19 15.52
C ILE A 117 -0.23 -0.53 14.31
N SER A 118 0.29 -1.74 14.48
CA SER A 118 0.82 -2.57 13.40
C SER A 118 -0.26 -2.99 12.39
N LEU A 119 -1.52 -3.10 12.81
CA LEU A 119 -2.64 -3.38 11.91
C LEU A 119 -2.95 -2.18 11.00
N ILE A 120 -2.92 -0.96 11.56
CA ILE A 120 -3.11 0.30 10.82
C ILE A 120 -1.92 0.60 9.89
N TYR A 121 -0.71 0.17 10.28
CA TYR A 121 0.51 0.36 9.50
C TYR A 121 0.39 -0.20 8.07
N PHE A 122 -0.13 -1.42 7.88
CA PHE A 122 -0.17 -2.04 6.55
C PHE A 122 -0.98 -1.22 5.53
N PRO A 123 -2.23 -0.79 5.82
CA PRO A 123 -2.97 0.06 4.90
C PRO A 123 -2.32 1.40 4.59
N VAL A 124 -1.74 2.05 5.61
CA VAL A 124 -1.07 3.34 5.42
C VAL A 124 0.12 3.19 4.49
N ILE A 125 1.00 2.21 4.75
CA ILE A 125 2.24 2.03 4.01
C ILE A 125 2.00 1.56 2.57
N ILE A 126 1.09 0.61 2.36
CA ILE A 126 0.76 0.16 1.01
C ILE A 126 0.16 1.32 0.19
N THR A 127 -0.73 2.12 0.77
CA THR A 127 -1.32 3.27 0.07
C THR A 127 -0.26 4.31 -0.29
N ILE A 128 0.72 4.58 0.59
CA ILE A 128 1.82 5.52 0.30
C ILE A 128 2.74 4.97 -0.79
N MET A 129 3.04 3.66 -0.75
CA MET A 129 4.03 3.06 -1.65
C MET A 129 3.49 2.75 -3.05
N ALA A 130 2.19 2.52 -3.16
CA ALA A 130 1.51 2.10 -4.39
C ALA A 130 0.49 3.13 -4.89
N ASP A 131 0.63 4.42 -4.54
CA ASP A 131 -0.36 5.46 -4.84
C ASP A 131 -0.73 5.52 -6.33
N ASN A 132 0.27 5.53 -7.22
CA ASN A 132 0.02 5.59 -8.66
C ASN A 132 -0.54 4.26 -9.17
N PHE A 133 0.03 3.12 -8.73
CA PHE A 133 -0.41 1.78 -9.09
C PHE A 133 -1.87 1.52 -8.70
N ILE A 134 -2.28 1.96 -7.51
CA ILE A 134 -3.67 1.83 -7.04
C ILE A 134 -4.61 2.62 -7.96
N SER A 135 -4.22 3.85 -8.31
CA SER A 135 -5.04 4.70 -9.17
C SER A 135 -5.10 4.20 -10.62
N SER A 136 -4.02 3.63 -11.15
CA SER A 136 -3.93 3.19 -12.54
C SER A 136 -4.57 1.83 -12.78
N GLU A 137 -4.32 0.86 -11.90
CA GLU A 137 -4.79 -0.52 -12.08
C GLU A 137 -6.23 -0.72 -11.57
N PHE A 138 -6.54 -0.15 -10.40
CA PHE A 138 -7.87 -0.35 -9.79
C PHE A 138 -8.84 0.80 -10.10
N GLY A 139 -8.37 1.95 -10.59
CA GLY A 139 -9.21 3.12 -10.80
C GLY A 139 -9.83 3.69 -9.51
N ILE A 140 -9.24 3.37 -8.35
CA ILE A 140 -9.77 3.74 -7.03
C ILE A 140 -8.99 4.95 -6.49
N TYR A 141 -9.72 5.91 -5.92
CA TYR A 141 -9.10 7.02 -5.19
C TYR A 141 -8.33 6.49 -3.96
N PRO A 142 -7.02 6.75 -3.81
CA PRO A 142 -6.16 6.09 -2.82
C PRO A 142 -6.65 6.13 -1.36
N PRO A 143 -7.24 7.24 -0.86
CA PRO A 143 -7.88 7.24 0.46
C PRO A 143 -9.00 6.23 0.66
N PHE A 144 -9.81 5.96 -0.37
CA PHE A 144 -10.86 4.94 -0.29
C PHE A 144 -10.26 3.54 -0.29
N PHE A 145 -9.17 3.31 -1.03
CA PHE A 145 -8.43 2.07 -0.98
C PHE A 145 -7.90 1.80 0.45
N LEU A 146 -7.31 2.81 1.10
CA LEU A 146 -6.85 2.71 2.48
C LEU A 146 -7.97 2.28 3.44
N ILE A 147 -9.13 2.94 3.37
CA ILE A 147 -10.28 2.65 4.23
C ILE A 147 -10.81 1.23 3.97
N LEU A 148 -10.97 0.86 2.71
CA LEU A 148 -11.47 -0.45 2.31
C LEU A 148 -10.51 -1.56 2.74
N PHE A 149 -9.21 -1.34 2.59
CA PHE A 149 -8.19 -2.30 3.02
C PHE A 149 -8.10 -2.39 4.54
N PHE A 150 -8.25 -1.30 5.27
CA PHE A 150 -8.36 -1.33 6.73
C PHE A 150 -9.61 -2.11 7.20
N LEU A 151 -10.76 -1.86 6.58
CA LEU A 151 -12.00 -2.59 6.87
C LEU A 151 -11.88 -4.09 6.56
N SER A 152 -11.22 -4.46 5.46
CA SER A 152 -11.02 -5.87 5.12
C SER A 152 -10.12 -6.58 6.14
N LEU A 153 -9.05 -5.94 6.62
CA LEU A 153 -8.22 -6.47 7.71
C LEU A 153 -9.02 -6.67 9.02
N ILE A 154 -9.89 -5.72 9.37
CA ILE A 154 -10.77 -5.87 10.53
C ILE A 154 -11.74 -7.04 10.33
N ALA A 155 -12.35 -7.16 9.15
CA ALA A 155 -13.28 -8.25 8.85
C ALA A 155 -12.60 -9.62 8.98
N ILE A 156 -11.38 -9.76 8.44
CA ILE A 156 -10.56 -10.98 8.57
C ILE A 156 -10.23 -11.23 10.05
N GLY A 157 -9.84 -10.20 10.81
CA GLY A 157 -9.54 -10.32 12.23
C GLY A 157 -10.75 -10.78 13.06
N VAL A 158 -11.94 -10.23 12.77
CA VAL A 158 -13.20 -10.64 13.41
C VAL A 158 -13.55 -12.08 13.04
N ALA A 159 -13.45 -12.45 11.76
CA ALA A 159 -13.69 -13.82 11.30
C ALA A 159 -12.76 -14.80 12.02
N LYS A 160 -11.45 -14.50 12.08
CA LYS A 160 -10.46 -15.32 12.79
C LYS A 160 -10.77 -15.45 14.28
N LYS A 161 -11.18 -14.37 14.93
CA LYS A 161 -11.60 -14.37 16.33
C LYS A 161 -12.85 -15.23 16.57
N LEU A 162 -13.83 -15.19 15.67
CA LEU A 162 -15.01 -16.05 15.73
C LEU A 162 -14.65 -17.52 15.56
N ILE A 163 -13.75 -17.85 14.62
CA ILE A 163 -13.22 -19.20 14.42
C ILE A 163 -12.55 -19.70 15.70
N PHE A 164 -11.66 -18.92 16.31
CA PHE A 164 -11.02 -19.30 17.59
C PHE A 164 -12.02 -19.48 18.72
N LYS A 165 -13.05 -18.64 18.81
CA LYS A 165 -14.12 -18.79 19.80
C LYS A 165 -14.92 -20.07 19.59
N LEU A 166 -15.22 -20.42 18.34
CA LEU A 166 -15.91 -21.65 17.97
C LEU A 166 -15.05 -22.89 18.30
N LEU A 167 -13.78 -22.90 17.90
CA LEU A 167 -12.84 -23.99 18.19
C LEU A 167 -12.63 -24.18 19.69
N SER A 168 -12.55 -23.07 20.43
CA SER A 168 -12.43 -23.09 21.89
C SER A 168 -13.67 -23.67 22.56
N TRP A 169 -14.85 -23.31 22.08
CA TRP A 169 -16.11 -23.86 22.60
C TRP A 169 -16.23 -25.36 22.29
N LEU A 170 -15.91 -25.77 21.06
CA LEU A 170 -16.00 -27.17 20.62
C LEU A 170 -15.04 -28.09 21.40
N ASN A 171 -13.80 -27.64 21.61
CA ASN A 171 -12.79 -28.42 22.31
C ASN A 171 -12.78 -28.22 23.83
N ARG A 172 -13.65 -27.34 24.36
CA ARG A 172 -13.70 -26.93 25.79
C ARG A 172 -12.36 -26.41 26.33
N ASP A 173 -11.48 -25.94 25.47
CA ASP A 173 -10.18 -25.39 25.83
C ASP A 173 -10.11 -23.93 25.40
N LYS A 174 -10.06 -23.01 26.36
CA LYS A 174 -9.94 -21.57 26.10
C LYS A 174 -8.50 -21.09 26.05
N TYR A 175 -7.61 -21.80 26.73
CA TYR A 175 -6.23 -21.37 26.93
C TYR A 175 -5.41 -21.53 25.65
N THR A 176 -5.56 -22.68 24.97
CA THR A 176 -4.83 -22.96 23.72
C THR A 176 -5.13 -21.94 22.63
N PHE A 177 -6.41 -21.68 22.34
CA PHE A 177 -6.80 -20.78 21.25
C PHE A 177 -6.57 -19.31 21.61
N ALA A 178 -6.66 -18.92 22.88
CA ALA A 178 -6.24 -17.59 23.32
C ALA A 178 -4.72 -17.40 23.11
N SER A 179 -3.90 -18.37 23.52
CA SER A 179 -2.44 -18.36 23.28
C SER A 179 -2.10 -18.28 21.79
N LEU A 180 -2.86 -18.99 20.94
CA LEU A 180 -2.70 -18.97 19.50
C LEU A 180 -3.06 -17.62 18.87
N GLU A 181 -4.16 -16.99 19.31
CA GLU A 181 -4.54 -15.63 18.93
C GLU A 181 -3.44 -14.63 19.29
N LYS A 182 -2.95 -14.71 20.53
CA LYS A 182 -1.89 -13.84 21.05
C LYS A 182 -0.54 -14.05 20.36
N THR A 183 -0.25 -15.27 19.95
CA THR A 183 0.92 -15.58 19.11
C THR A 183 0.78 -14.93 17.74
N GLY A 184 -0.42 -14.92 17.16
CA GLY A 184 -0.71 -14.19 15.92
C GLY A 184 -0.39 -12.70 16.02
N PHE A 185 -0.74 -12.05 17.15
CA PHE A 185 -0.45 -10.63 17.36
C PHE A 185 1.06 -10.34 17.29
N ASN A 186 1.88 -11.19 17.91
CA ASN A 186 3.34 -11.04 17.90
C ASN A 186 3.91 -11.11 16.48
N HIS A 187 3.39 -12.01 15.64
CA HIS A 187 3.86 -12.16 14.26
C HIS A 187 3.42 -11.01 13.36
N VAL A 188 2.22 -10.44 13.57
CA VAL A 188 1.78 -9.22 12.87
C VAL A 188 2.66 -8.03 13.23
N ILE A 189 3.00 -7.86 14.51
CA ILE A 189 3.90 -6.79 14.97
C ILE A 189 5.26 -6.92 14.29
N VAL A 190 5.81 -8.13 14.22
CA VAL A 190 7.12 -8.34 13.59
C VAL A 190 7.07 -8.22 12.08
N ALA A 191 5.97 -8.62 11.43
CA ALA A 191 5.76 -8.36 10.02
C ALA A 191 5.77 -6.85 9.70
N ALA A 192 5.17 -6.01 10.55
CA ALA A 192 5.22 -4.56 10.38
C ALA A 192 6.68 -4.02 10.48
N ILE A 193 7.48 -4.55 11.39
CA ILE A 193 8.88 -4.11 11.57
C ILE A 193 9.77 -4.58 10.42
N VAL A 194 9.60 -5.83 9.97
CA VAL A 194 10.44 -6.42 8.92
C VAL A 194 10.10 -5.84 7.54
N THR A 195 8.89 -5.33 7.35
CA THR A 195 8.49 -4.61 6.13
C THR A 195 8.89 -3.13 6.14
N PHE A 196 9.23 -2.55 7.29
CA PHE A 196 9.65 -1.15 7.42
C PHE A 196 10.86 -0.76 6.53
N PRO A 197 11.90 -1.61 6.35
CA PRO A 197 12.98 -1.33 5.41
C PRO A 197 12.51 -1.09 3.96
N SER A 198 11.40 -1.69 3.52
CA SER A 198 10.85 -1.45 2.18
C SER A 198 10.33 -0.02 2.02
N LEU A 199 9.73 0.55 3.07
CA LEU A 199 9.35 1.96 3.10
C LEU A 199 10.59 2.87 3.02
N LEU A 200 11.63 2.56 3.81
CA LEU A 200 12.89 3.31 3.77
C LEU A 200 13.54 3.25 2.38
N ALA A 201 13.51 2.10 1.72
CA ALA A 201 14.06 1.93 0.38
C ALA A 201 13.38 2.87 -0.64
N LYS A 202 12.05 3.04 -0.57
CA LYS A 202 11.32 4.00 -1.42
C LYS A 202 11.67 5.46 -1.10
N LEU A 203 11.91 5.77 0.18
CA LEU A 203 12.31 7.12 0.60
C LEU A 203 13.71 7.49 0.09
N PHE A 204 14.66 6.55 0.13
CA PHE A 204 16.03 6.79 -0.33
C PHE A 204 16.17 6.67 -1.85
N ASN A 205 15.40 5.80 -2.50
CA ASN A 205 15.45 5.54 -3.94
C ASN A 205 14.05 5.68 -4.56
N PRO A 206 13.63 6.90 -4.95
CA PRO A 206 12.30 7.14 -5.48
C PRO A 206 12.04 6.45 -6.83
N GLU A 207 13.11 6.12 -7.57
CA GLU A 207 13.07 5.44 -8.87
C GLU A 207 12.68 3.95 -8.79
N LEU A 208 12.63 3.36 -7.58
CA LEU A 208 12.13 2.00 -7.42
C LEU A 208 10.66 1.91 -7.84
N THR A 209 10.36 0.96 -8.72
CA THR A 209 9.01 0.70 -9.19
C THR A 209 8.13 0.21 -8.05
N GLU A 210 6.86 0.63 -8.04
CA GLU A 210 5.91 0.33 -6.97
C GLU A 210 5.70 -1.19 -6.83
N GLU A 211 5.69 -1.92 -7.95
CA GLU A 211 5.59 -3.39 -7.97
C GLU A 211 6.76 -4.07 -7.24
N THR A 212 8.00 -3.64 -7.48
CA THR A 212 9.17 -4.26 -6.82
C THR A 212 9.13 -4.10 -5.31
N LEU A 213 8.58 -2.98 -4.85
CA LEU A 213 8.41 -2.70 -3.43
C LEU A 213 7.32 -3.56 -2.80
N ILE A 214 6.20 -3.75 -3.49
CA ILE A 214 5.13 -4.66 -3.05
C ILE A 214 5.67 -6.10 -2.97
N TYR A 215 6.42 -6.55 -3.99
CA TYR A 215 7.05 -7.88 -3.97
C TYR A 215 8.07 -8.02 -2.84
N ALA A 216 8.87 -6.98 -2.56
CA ALA A 216 9.81 -6.98 -1.44
C ALA A 216 9.08 -7.11 -0.10
N MET A 217 7.98 -6.37 0.10
CA MET A 217 7.14 -6.49 1.30
C MET A 217 6.56 -7.91 1.43
N ALA A 218 5.97 -8.45 0.37
CA ALA A 218 5.40 -9.79 0.37
C ALA A 218 6.45 -10.87 0.70
N PHE A 219 7.64 -10.79 0.08
CA PHE A 219 8.74 -11.71 0.33
C PHE A 219 9.27 -11.61 1.78
N SER A 220 9.26 -10.41 2.37
CA SER A 220 9.68 -10.19 3.75
C SER A 220 8.70 -10.76 4.79
N ILE A 221 7.39 -10.81 4.47
CA ILE A 221 6.34 -11.36 5.35
C ILE A 221 6.34 -12.90 5.31
N LEU A 222 6.68 -13.50 4.16
CA LEU A 222 6.67 -14.95 3.95
C LEU A 222 7.43 -15.74 5.04
N PRO A 223 8.69 -15.45 5.41
CA PRO A 223 9.39 -16.20 6.46
C PRO A 223 8.73 -16.05 7.83
N ILE A 224 8.11 -14.90 8.12
CA ILE A 224 7.40 -14.65 9.38
C ILE A 224 6.13 -15.49 9.44
N TYR A 225 5.44 -15.64 8.31
CA TYR A 225 4.27 -16.50 8.20
C TYR A 225 4.64 -17.99 8.38
N ILE A 226 5.75 -18.46 7.81
CA ILE A 226 6.25 -19.83 8.05
C ILE A 226 6.55 -20.03 9.53
N LEU A 227 7.23 -19.07 10.18
CA LEU A 227 7.48 -19.13 11.63
C LEU A 227 6.18 -19.18 12.44
N TYR A 228 5.16 -18.42 12.05
CA TYR A 228 3.85 -18.46 12.67
C TYR A 228 3.18 -19.84 12.56
N ILE A 229 3.20 -20.46 11.38
CA ILE A 229 2.67 -21.82 11.17
C ILE A 229 3.41 -22.80 12.08
N PHE A 230 4.74 -22.78 12.09
CA PHE A 230 5.52 -23.66 12.94
C PHE A 230 5.22 -23.47 14.45
N ARG A 231 5.03 -22.22 14.89
CA ARG A 231 4.63 -21.92 16.27
C ARG A 231 3.22 -22.39 16.60
N SER A 232 2.30 -22.21 15.68
CA SER A 232 0.92 -22.68 15.81
C SER A 232 0.87 -24.20 15.97
N TYR A 233 1.68 -24.93 15.18
CA TYR A 233 1.87 -26.37 15.31
C TYR A 233 2.38 -26.76 16.71
N GLN A 234 3.42 -26.09 17.20
CA GLN A 234 3.98 -26.36 18.54
C GLN A 234 2.96 -26.15 19.66
N ILE A 235 2.13 -25.11 19.57
CA ILE A 235 1.09 -24.81 20.57
C ILE A 235 0.02 -25.91 20.57
N ILE A 236 -0.47 -26.29 19.38
CA ILE A 236 -1.57 -27.26 19.24
C ILE A 236 -1.10 -28.67 19.66
N ILE A 237 0.05 -29.13 19.19
CA ILE A 237 0.60 -30.45 19.58
C ILE A 237 1.04 -30.45 21.05
N GLY A 238 1.60 -29.35 21.55
CA GLY A 238 1.98 -29.18 22.95
C GLY A 238 0.80 -29.41 23.91
N ASN A 239 -0.41 -29.04 23.48
CA ASN A 239 -1.64 -29.21 24.24
C ASN A 239 -2.41 -30.50 23.87
N ARG A 240 -1.70 -31.53 23.37
CA ARG A 240 -2.20 -32.90 23.13
C ARG A 240 -3.29 -33.04 22.06
N PHE A 241 -3.48 -32.05 21.20
CA PHE A 241 -4.34 -32.20 20.03
C PHE A 241 -3.69 -33.13 18.99
N SER A 242 -4.53 -33.80 18.20
CA SER A 242 -4.07 -34.67 17.11
C SER A 242 -3.47 -33.84 15.96
N PRO A 243 -2.43 -34.33 15.25
CA PRO A 243 -1.94 -33.70 14.02
C PRO A 243 -3.03 -33.52 12.96
N PHE A 244 -4.03 -34.40 12.92
CA PHE A 244 -5.18 -34.26 12.03
C PHE A 244 -5.99 -32.99 12.32
N PHE A 245 -6.17 -32.65 13.61
CA PHE A 245 -6.82 -31.41 14.02
C PHE A 245 -6.04 -30.18 13.54
N TYR A 246 -4.70 -30.25 13.57
CA TYR A 246 -3.86 -29.16 13.07
C TYR A 246 -4.01 -28.94 11.56
N ILE A 247 -4.11 -30.01 10.76
CA ILE A 247 -4.36 -29.89 9.32
C ILE A 247 -5.72 -29.22 9.07
N LEU A 248 -6.76 -29.66 9.78
CA LEU A 248 -8.08 -29.06 9.67
C LEU A 248 -8.07 -27.56 10.07
N TYR A 249 -7.34 -27.22 11.12
CA TYR A 249 -7.11 -25.83 11.53
C TYR A 249 -6.42 -25.02 10.43
N LEU A 250 -5.33 -25.52 9.83
CA LEU A 250 -4.65 -24.82 8.74
C LEU A 250 -5.57 -24.59 7.56
N CYS A 251 -6.31 -25.62 7.13
CA CYS A 251 -7.23 -25.50 6.01
C CYS A 251 -8.36 -24.51 6.31
N GLY A 252 -9.02 -24.61 7.46
CA GLY A 252 -10.21 -23.81 7.76
C GLY A 252 -9.92 -22.39 8.24
N ALA A 253 -8.94 -22.21 9.12
CA ALA A 253 -8.71 -20.94 9.81
C ALA A 253 -7.63 -20.07 9.16
N GLU A 254 -6.67 -20.65 8.45
CA GLU A 254 -5.55 -19.92 7.85
C GLU A 254 -5.65 -19.86 6.32
N ILE A 255 -5.78 -21.00 5.64
CA ILE A 255 -5.73 -21.08 4.17
C ILE A 255 -7.06 -20.64 3.53
N LEU A 256 -8.20 -21.13 4.01
CA LEU A 256 -9.51 -20.85 3.41
C LEU A 256 -9.86 -19.35 3.35
N PRO A 257 -9.63 -18.53 4.40
CA PRO A 257 -9.86 -17.09 4.31
C PRO A 257 -8.99 -16.41 3.24
N ILE A 258 -7.74 -16.85 3.06
CA ILE A 258 -6.83 -16.31 2.05
C ILE A 258 -7.31 -16.68 0.65
N VAL A 259 -7.70 -17.95 0.44
CA VAL A 259 -8.18 -18.45 -0.85
C VAL A 259 -9.50 -17.79 -1.24
N LEU A 260 -10.46 -17.64 -0.31
CA LEU A 260 -11.72 -16.96 -0.57
C LEU A 260 -11.50 -15.49 -0.94
N LEU A 261 -10.56 -14.82 -0.27
CA LEU A 261 -10.21 -13.44 -0.57
C LEU A 261 -9.56 -13.33 -1.95
N ALA A 262 -8.62 -14.21 -2.28
CA ALA A 262 -7.99 -14.24 -3.60
C ALA A 262 -9.01 -14.52 -4.72
N HIS A 263 -9.92 -15.47 -4.52
CA HIS A 263 -10.98 -15.76 -5.47
C HIS A 263 -11.92 -14.57 -5.64
N PHE A 264 -12.31 -13.90 -4.55
CA PHE A 264 -13.16 -12.72 -4.60
C PHE A 264 -12.51 -11.59 -5.41
N ILE A 265 -11.21 -11.33 -5.19
CA ILE A 265 -10.44 -10.34 -5.96
C ILE A 265 -10.35 -10.72 -7.44
N LEU A 266 -10.06 -12.00 -7.76
CA LEU A 266 -9.91 -12.46 -9.15
C LEU A 266 -11.23 -12.54 -9.92
N SER A 267 -12.36 -12.65 -9.21
CA SER A 267 -13.70 -12.70 -9.81
C SER A 267 -14.32 -11.33 -10.07
N LEU A 268 -13.67 -10.25 -9.61
CA LEU A 268 -14.09 -8.86 -9.73
C LEU A 268 -13.49 -8.24 -10.99
#